data_AF-A0A4C1T2B6-F1
#
_entry.id   AF-A0A4C1T2B6-F1
#
_cell.length_a   1.000
_cell.length_b   1.000
_cell.length_c   1.000
_cell.angle_alpha   90.00
_cell.angle_beta   90.00
_cell.angle_gamma   90.00
#
_symmetry.space_group_name_H-M   'P 1'
#
loop_
_entity.id
_entity.type
_entity.pdbx_description
1 polymer ?
#
loop_
_entity_poly.entity_id
_entity_poly.type
_entity_poly.pdbx_seq_one_letter_code
_entity_poly.pdbx_strand_id
1 'polypeptide(L)'
;MLNPGRVKSDCILNLSRNDIRLYTGLITGHCRLNYHLKKLKLVNNDSCRLCKEGQETAEHILCECPAAYGRRTTYLGAGVLNPIDLSTLKPTAVTRFANSLGLGL
;
A
#
# COMPACT_ATOMS: atom_id res chain seq x y z
N MET A 1 -10.73 4.76 -4.36
CA MET A 1 -11.31 3.52 -3.78
C MET A 1 -11.11 2.42 -4.79
N LEU A 2 -10.21 1.47 -4.55
CA LEU A 2 -9.88 0.43 -5.52
C LEU A 2 -10.78 -0.78 -5.28
N ASN A 3 -11.48 -1.18 -6.33
CA ASN A 3 -12.48 -2.24 -6.31
C ASN A 3 -11.75 -3.59 -6.28
N PRO A 4 -11.91 -4.44 -5.24
CA PRO A 4 -11.23 -5.72 -5.16
C PRO A 4 -11.91 -6.71 -6.11
N GLY A 5 -11.58 -6.62 -7.40
CA GLY A 5 -11.93 -7.64 -8.38
C GLY A 5 -11.28 -8.96 -8.00
N ARG A 6 -12.11 -9.96 -7.71
CA ARG A 6 -11.84 -11.41 -7.53
C ARG A 6 -10.34 -11.77 -7.52
N VAL A 7 -9.64 -11.44 -6.44
CA VAL A 7 -8.25 -11.85 -6.23
C VAL A 7 -8.22 -13.38 -6.19
N LYS A 8 -7.36 -14.00 -6.99
CA LYS A 8 -7.21 -15.47 -7.08
C LYS A 8 -7.06 -16.04 -5.66
N SER A 9 -8.08 -16.76 -5.19
CA SER A 9 -8.22 -17.20 -3.80
C SER A 9 -7.03 -18.01 -3.30
N ASP A 10 -6.36 -18.76 -4.18
CA ASP A 10 -5.31 -19.72 -3.80
C ASP A 10 -4.00 -19.07 -3.30
N CYS A 11 -3.69 -17.84 -3.73
CA CYS A 11 -2.45 -17.16 -3.30
C CYS A 11 -2.60 -16.50 -1.93
N ILE A 12 -3.83 -16.18 -1.50
CA ILE A 12 -4.10 -15.55 -0.20
C ILE A 12 -4.06 -16.59 0.92
N LEU A 13 -4.48 -17.83 0.64
CA LEU A 13 -4.53 -18.90 1.65
C LEU A 13 -3.15 -19.29 2.22
N ASN A 14 -2.07 -19.02 1.48
CA ASN A 14 -0.70 -19.30 1.90
C ASN A 14 -0.01 -18.11 2.59
N LEU A 15 -0.69 -16.99 2.77
CA LEU A 15 -0.16 -15.82 3.47
C LEU A 15 -0.38 -15.91 4.98
N SER A 16 0.52 -15.29 5.74
CA SER A 16 0.27 -15.10 7.17
C SER A 16 -0.94 -14.20 7.37
N ARG A 17 -1.63 -14.34 8.52
CA ARG A 17 -2.75 -13.45 8.88
C ARG A 17 -2.35 -11.97 8.83
N ASN A 18 -1.11 -11.66 9.19
CA ASN A 18 -0.58 -10.30 9.15
C ASN A 18 -0.43 -9.79 7.72
N ASP A 19 0.07 -10.62 6.81
CA ASP A 19 0.22 -10.24 5.39
C ASP A 19 -1.14 -10.04 4.72
N ILE A 20 -2.13 -10.88 5.03
CA ILE A 20 -3.50 -10.71 4.52
C ILE A 20 -4.07 -9.37 4.99
N ARG A 21 -3.98 -9.09 6.29
CA ARG A 21 -4.45 -7.82 6.88
C ARG A 21 -3.75 -6.62 6.23
N LEU A 22 -2.42 -6.68 6.08
CA LEU A 22 -1.62 -5.63 5.47
C LEU A 22 -2.04 -5.39 4.02
N TYR A 23 -2.10 -6.46 3.22
CA TYR A 23 -2.53 -6.40 1.83
C TYR A 23 -3.94 -5.83 1.68
N THR A 24 -4.92 -6.37 2.41
CA THR A 24 -6.30 -5.88 2.36
C THR A 24 -6.37 -4.42 2.77
N GLY A 25 -5.71 -4.03 3.86
CA GLY A 25 -5.67 -2.64 4.31
C GLY A 25 -5.05 -1.68 3.28
N LEU A 26 -4.01 -2.11 2.56
CA LEU A 26 -3.42 -1.34 1.48
C LEU A 26 -4.37 -1.17 0.29
N ILE A 27 -4.94 -2.27 -0.21
CA ILE A 27 -5.84 -2.23 -1.37
C ILE A 27 -7.11 -1.43 -1.08
N THR A 28 -7.68 -1.56 0.12
CA THR A 28 -8.89 -0.81 0.48
C THR A 28 -8.60 0.59 1.02
N GLY A 29 -7.34 0.95 1.25
CA GLY A 29 -6.94 2.21 1.89
C GLY A 29 -7.26 2.32 3.39
N HIS A 30 -7.47 1.17 4.06
CA HIS A 30 -7.76 1.06 5.49
C HIS A 30 -6.55 0.47 6.25
N CYS A 31 -5.42 1.17 6.18
CA CYS A 31 -4.19 0.80 6.88
C CYS A 31 -3.65 1.99 7.69
N ARG A 32 -2.55 1.78 8.42
CA ARG A 32 -1.94 2.78 9.31
C ARG A 32 -1.13 3.85 8.55
N LEU A 33 -1.74 4.43 7.52
CA LEU A 33 -1.25 5.61 6.81
C LEU A 33 -1.96 6.86 7.31
N ASN A 34 -1.27 8.00 7.30
CA ASN A 34 -1.73 9.23 7.93
C ASN A 34 -3.07 9.73 7.36
N TYR A 35 -3.37 9.47 6.08
CA TYR A 35 -4.71 9.79 5.54
C TYR A 35 -5.83 9.09 6.31
N HIS A 36 -5.69 7.77 6.55
CA HIS A 36 -6.69 7.02 7.28
C HIS A 36 -6.67 7.34 8.77
N LEU A 37 -5.48 7.51 9.36
CA LEU A 37 -5.34 7.90 10.77
C LEU A 37 -5.97 9.28 11.05
N LYS A 38 -5.85 10.24 10.13
CA LYS A 38 -6.48 11.56 10.24
C LYS A 38 -8.00 11.46 10.15
N LYS A 39 -8.54 10.61 9.27
CA LYS A 39 -9.98 10.29 9.23
C LYS A 39 -10.49 9.72 10.56
N LEU A 40 -9.66 8.92 11.23
CA LEU A 40 -9.93 8.39 12.56
C LEU A 40 -9.64 9.39 13.70
N LYS A 41 -9.21 10.62 13.39
CA LYS A 41 -8.81 11.66 14.35
C LYS A 41 -7.69 11.23 15.30
N LEU A 42 -6.82 10.32 14.86
CA LEU A 42 -5.65 9.84 15.62
C LEU A 42 -4.39 10.68 15.37
N VAL A 43 -4.36 11.42 14.25
CA VAL A 43 -3.29 12.36 13.90
C VAL A 43 -3.92 13.63 13.33
N ASN A 44 -3.22 14.76 13.46
CA ASN A 44 -3.71 16.06 12.99
C ASN A 44 -3.37 16.34 11.52
N ASN A 45 -2.37 15.65 10.99
CA ASN A 45 -1.86 15.86 9.64
C ASN A 45 -1.79 14.55 8.86
N ASP A 46 -2.10 14.62 7.57
CA ASP A 46 -2.11 13.52 6.61
C ASP A 46 -0.92 13.54 5.67
N SER A 47 0.08 14.41 5.86
CA SER A 47 1.26 14.43 4.98
C SER A 47 2.00 13.08 4.94
N CYS A 48 2.52 12.75 3.76
CA CYS A 48 3.36 11.57 3.54
C CYS A 48 4.58 11.56 4.46
N ARG A 49 4.78 10.47 5.23
CA ARG A 49 5.97 10.35 6.10
C ARG A 49 7.25 10.14 5.31
N LEU A 50 7.16 9.63 4.08
CA LEU A 50 8.30 9.34 3.23
C LEU A 50 8.78 10.58 2.47
N CYS A 51 7.98 11.10 1.54
CA CYS A 51 8.38 12.23 0.70
C CYS A 51 8.08 13.61 1.30
N LYS A 52 7.30 13.68 2.39
CA LYS A 52 6.84 14.94 3.00
C LYS A 52 5.97 15.82 2.09
N GLU A 53 5.57 15.30 0.94
CA GLU A 53 4.73 15.96 -0.06
C GLU A 53 3.42 15.18 -0.24
N GLY A 54 2.31 15.90 -0.46
CA GLY A 54 1.00 15.30 -0.67
C GLY A 54 0.45 14.53 0.54
N GLN A 55 -0.72 13.91 0.34
CA GLN A 55 -1.37 13.10 1.37
C GLN A 55 -0.82 11.67 1.38
N GLU A 56 -0.62 11.11 2.57
CA GLU A 56 -0.21 9.73 2.78
C GLU A 56 -1.39 8.77 2.57
N THR A 57 -1.82 8.61 1.32
CA THR A 57 -2.82 7.62 0.92
C THR A 57 -2.12 6.32 0.52
N ALA A 58 -2.85 5.20 0.54
CA ALA A 58 -2.31 3.93 0.04
C ALA A 58 -1.98 4.02 -1.45
N GLU A 59 -2.81 4.70 -2.24
CA GLU A 59 -2.58 4.95 -3.66
C GLU A 59 -1.30 5.77 -3.88
N HIS A 60 -1.10 6.85 -3.13
CA HIS A 60 0.14 7.64 -3.19
C HIS A 60 1.36 6.74 -2.95
N ILE A 61 1.35 5.93 -1.89
CA ILE A 61 2.47 5.03 -1.55
C ILE A 61 2.70 3.97 -2.64
N LEU A 62 1.62 3.34 -3.12
CA LEU A 62 1.67 2.23 -4.08
C LEU A 62 1.94 2.67 -5.52
N CYS A 63 1.60 3.89 -5.91
CA CYS A 63 1.60 4.30 -7.32
C CYS A 63 2.63 5.38 -7.65
N GLU A 64 2.81 6.40 -6.80
CA GLU A 64 3.42 7.67 -7.26
C GLU A 64 4.38 8.33 -6.27
N CYS A 65 4.43 7.91 -5.01
CA CYS A 65 5.27 8.53 -3.99
C CYS A 65 6.75 8.51 -4.44
N PRO A 66 7.41 9.67 -4.63
CA PRO A 66 8.75 9.72 -5.22
C PRO A 66 9.77 9.01 -4.32
N ALA A 67 9.64 9.16 -2.99
CA ALA A 67 10.51 8.50 -2.01
C ALA A 67 10.39 6.96 -2.01
N ALA A 68 9.30 6.40 -2.56
CA ALA A 68 9.10 4.95 -2.66
C ALA A 68 9.42 4.38 -4.07
N TYR A 69 9.82 5.22 -5.03
CA TYR A 69 10.06 4.82 -6.43
C TYR A 69 11.00 3.61 -6.55
N GLY A 70 12.20 3.69 -5.96
CA GLY A 70 13.17 2.60 -6.05
C GLY A 70 12.69 1.28 -5.43
N ARG A 71 11.92 1.37 -4.34
CA ARG A 71 11.32 0.19 -3.69
C ARG A 71 10.19 -0.39 -4.55
N ARG A 72 9.36 0.44 -5.19
CA ARG A 72 8.36 -0.07 -6.13
C ARG A 72 9.02 -0.76 -7.32
N THR A 73 10.07 -0.19 -7.91
CA THR A 73 10.83 -0.87 -8.97
C THR A 73 11.37 -2.22 -8.50
N THR A 74 11.93 -2.28 -7.29
CA THR A 74 12.53 -3.50 -6.73
C THR A 74 11.49 -4.60 -6.44
N TYR A 75 10.35 -4.25 -5.85
CA TYR A 75 9.40 -5.24 -5.32
C TYR A 75 8.17 -5.43 -6.22
N LEU A 76 7.74 -4.39 -6.94
CA LEU A 76 6.53 -4.37 -7.77
C LEU A 76 6.84 -4.36 -9.27
N GLY A 77 8.11 -4.15 -9.65
CA GLY A 77 8.57 -4.19 -11.04
C GLY A 77 8.44 -2.87 -11.82
N ALA A 78 7.87 -1.83 -11.22
CA ALA A 78 7.74 -0.50 -11.83
C ALA A 78 7.83 0.62 -10.78
N GLY A 79 8.47 1.73 -11.13
CA GLY A 79 8.61 2.87 -10.22
C GLY A 79 7.38 3.77 -10.14
N VAL A 80 6.55 3.76 -11.18
CA VAL A 80 5.21 4.37 -11.22
C VAL A 80 4.22 3.32 -11.68
N LEU A 81 3.09 3.21 -11.00
CA LEU A 81 2.04 2.23 -11.30
C LEU A 81 0.71 2.95 -11.53
N ASN A 82 -0.14 2.40 -12.38
CA ASN A 82 -1.52 2.85 -12.48
C ASN A 82 -2.35 2.15 -11.39
N PRO A 83 -3.27 2.84 -10.68
CA PRO A 83 -4.06 2.20 -9.64
C PRO A 83 -4.85 0.97 -10.12
N ILE A 84 -5.22 0.93 -11.41
CA ILE A 84 -5.90 -0.21 -12.04
C ILE A 84 -5.01 -1.47 -12.03
N ASP A 85 -3.70 -1.30 -12.17
CA ASP A 85 -2.72 -2.40 -12.24
C ASP A 85 -2.48 -3.06 -10.88
N LEU A 86 -2.86 -2.42 -9.78
CA LEU A 86 -2.63 -2.95 -8.42
C LEU A 86 -3.32 -4.30 -8.18
N SER A 87 -4.42 -4.56 -8.88
CA SER A 87 -5.13 -5.84 -8.85
C SER A 87 -4.35 -7.00 -9.47
N THR A 88 -3.39 -6.70 -10.34
CA THR A 88 -2.55 -7.69 -11.03
C THR A 88 -1.32 -8.10 -10.21
N LEU A 89 -0.97 -7.31 -9.19
CA LEU A 89 0.19 -7.54 -8.36
C LEU A 89 -0.02 -8.74 -7.42
N LYS A 90 1.05 -9.52 -7.22
CA LYS A 90 1.03 -10.60 -6.24
C LYS A 90 0.90 -10.01 -4.83
N PRO A 91 -0.02 -10.51 -3.97
CA PRO A 91 -0.15 -10.05 -2.59
C PRO A 91 1.17 -10.10 -1.79
N THR A 92 2.00 -11.11 -2.03
CA THR A 92 3.35 -11.25 -1.43
C THR A 92 4.30 -10.13 -1.86
N ALA A 93 4.22 -9.67 -3.11
CA ALA A 93 5.05 -8.56 -3.59
C ALA A 93 4.65 -7.24 -2.93
N VAL A 94 3.33 -6.99 -2.82
CA VAL A 94 2.78 -5.79 -2.18
C VAL A 94 3.12 -5.73 -0.69
N THR A 95 2.99 -6.84 0.03
CA THR A 95 3.31 -6.91 1.47
C THR A 95 4.82 -6.77 1.73
N ARG A 96 5.68 -7.42 0.92
CA ARG A 96 7.14 -7.21 1.01
C ARG A 96 7.54 -5.77 0.71
N PHE A 97 6.95 -5.16 -0.32
CA PHE A 97 7.14 -3.75 -0.62
C PHE A 97 6.79 -2.88 0.61
N ALA A 98 5.58 -3.07 1.16
CA ALA A 98 5.08 -2.30 2.29
C ALA A 98 5.96 -2.45 3.54
N ASN A 99 6.36 -3.67 3.89
CA ASN A 99 7.27 -3.94 5.00
C ASN A 99 8.64 -3.28 4.80
N SER A 100 9.10 -3.16 3.56
CA SER A 100 10.36 -2.50 3.27
C SER A 100 10.35 -1.01 3.65
N LEU A 101 9.19 -0.32 3.58
CA LEU A 101 9.09 1.13 3.75
C LEU A 101 9.37 1.63 5.17
N GLY A 102 9.33 0.76 6.19
CA GLY A 102 9.54 1.17 7.58
C GLY A 102 8.42 2.05 8.16
N LEU A 103 7.19 1.95 7.62
CA LEU A 103 6.06 2.79 8.02
C LEU A 103 5.22 2.23 9.20
N GLY A 104 5.52 1.02 9.68
CA GLY A 104 4.78 0.38 10.78
C GLY A 104 3.30 0.12 10.45
N LEU A 105 3.05 -0.49 9.28
CA LEU A 105 1.71 -0.78 8.73
C LEU A 105 1.05 -2.01 9.35
#